data_AF-A0A9P6PKY3-F1
#
_entry.id   AF-A0A9P6PKY3-F1
#
_cell.length_a   1.000
_cell.length_b   1.000
_cell.length_c   1.000
_cell.angle_alpha   90.00
_cell.angle_beta   90.00
_cell.angle_gamma   90.00
#
_symmetry.space_group_name_H-M   'P 1'
#
loop_
_entity.id
_entity.type
_entity.pdbx_description
1 polymer ?
#
loop_
_entity_poly.entity_id
_entity_poly.type
_entity_poly.pdbx_seq_one_letter_code
_entity_poly.pdbx_strand_id
1 'polypeptide(L)'
;WEPERLRNVSFNVSHHGDWVVFVGNTSPESSVQLGIDTMDFQEQVSGELFEAFSTCYRDQFTENEIAFMKDAPLDLEAPSSTNNSMRRFYRMWCLKEAMVKSLGIGIDFNLKSFEFVIQDTEEGTEPILTTTLRILEPSSMHLKDGWCFEEALLDNDHCYAIAARVETEDNDSVMDGTEIMQFDWQRLLRDAVPYPPQFT
;
A
#
# COMPACT_ATOMS: atom_id res chain seq x y z
N TRP A 1 -20.85 -25.39 16.95
CA TRP A 1 -20.75 -24.31 15.97
C TRP A 1 -19.63 -24.71 15.03
N GLU A 2 -19.95 -25.16 13.82
CA GLU A 2 -18.91 -25.32 12.79
C GLU A 2 -18.73 -23.95 12.16
N PRO A 3 -17.51 -23.38 12.11
CA PRO A 3 -17.29 -22.11 11.44
C PRO A 3 -17.68 -22.27 9.97
N GLU A 4 -18.41 -21.29 9.45
CA GLU A 4 -18.79 -21.25 8.04
C GLU A 4 -17.52 -21.28 7.20
N ARG A 5 -17.39 -22.29 6.33
CA ARG A 5 -16.21 -22.42 5.47
C ARG A 5 -16.32 -21.42 4.34
N LEU A 6 -15.62 -20.30 4.48
CA LEU A 6 -15.41 -19.34 3.39
C LEU A 6 -14.65 -20.05 2.26
N ARG A 7 -15.17 -19.98 1.04
CA ARG A 7 -14.61 -20.66 -0.14
C ARG A 7 -13.70 -19.75 -0.98
N ASN A 8 -14.03 -18.46 -1.01
CA ASN A 8 -13.28 -17.43 -1.73
C ASN A 8 -12.83 -16.40 -0.70
N VAL A 9 -11.56 -16.47 -0.33
CA VAL A 9 -10.94 -15.51 0.59
C VAL A 9 -9.67 -15.01 -0.06
N SER A 10 -9.62 -13.72 -0.34
CA SER A 10 -8.41 -13.01 -0.71
C SER A 10 -8.05 -12.10 0.45
N PHE A 11 -6.80 -12.13 0.90
CA PHE A 11 -6.34 -11.22 1.95
C PHE A 11 -4.86 -10.93 1.81
N ASN A 12 -4.45 -9.80 2.39
CA ASN A 12 -3.05 -9.42 2.47
C ASN A 12 -2.80 -8.66 3.78
N VAL A 13 -1.56 -8.73 4.27
CA VAL A 13 -1.12 -8.11 5.52
C VAL A 13 0.17 -7.35 5.26
N SER A 14 0.34 -6.20 5.89
CA SER A 14 1.65 -5.57 6.05
C SER A 14 1.87 -5.09 7.47
N HIS A 15 3.12 -4.81 7.81
CA HIS A 15 3.47 -4.14 9.05
C HIS A 15 4.72 -3.30 8.86
N HIS A 16 4.75 -2.13 9.48
CA HIS A 16 5.93 -1.28 9.58
C HIS A 16 5.72 -0.27 10.73
N GLY A 17 6.79 0.07 11.44
CA GLY A 17 6.70 0.89 12.64
C GLY A 17 5.72 0.32 13.66
N ASP A 18 4.77 1.16 14.09
CA ASP A 18 3.77 0.85 15.11
C ASP A 18 2.51 0.16 14.56
N TRP A 19 2.42 -0.04 13.24
CA TRP A 19 1.19 -0.48 12.59
C TRP A 19 1.29 -1.85 11.95
N VAL A 20 0.19 -2.60 12.08
CA VAL A 20 -0.12 -3.79 11.28
C VAL A 20 -1.41 -3.49 10.53
N VAL A 21 -1.35 -3.60 9.21
CA VAL A 21 -2.49 -3.36 8.31
C VAL A 21 -2.94 -4.66 7.66
N PHE A 22 -4.25 -4.81 7.49
CA PHE A 22 -4.88 -5.99 6.90
C PHE A 22 -5.97 -5.56 5.92
N VAL A 23 -5.99 -6.19 4.74
CA VAL A 23 -7.10 -6.08 3.79
C VAL A 23 -7.61 -7.48 3.48
N GLY A 24 -8.93 -7.64 3.36
CA GLY A 24 -9.55 -8.91 3.06
C GLY A 24 -10.86 -8.77 2.30
N ASN A 25 -11.11 -9.70 1.39
CA ASN A 25 -12.36 -9.84 0.67
C ASN A 25 -12.84 -11.30 0.79
N THR A 26 -14.10 -11.47 1.17
CA THR A 26 -14.75 -12.78 1.35
C THR A 26 -15.96 -12.95 0.44
N SER A 27 -16.11 -12.10 -0.58
CA SER A 27 -17.23 -12.15 -1.51
C SER A 27 -17.20 -13.49 -2.26
N PRO A 28 -18.30 -14.26 -2.24
CA PRO A 28 -18.37 -15.52 -2.97
C PRO A 28 -18.46 -15.31 -4.49
N GLU A 29 -18.86 -14.11 -4.93
CA GLU A 29 -19.20 -13.82 -6.32
C GLU A 29 -18.02 -13.27 -7.14
N SER A 30 -16.94 -12.83 -6.48
CA SER A 30 -15.83 -12.15 -7.14
C SER A 30 -14.48 -12.60 -6.58
N SER A 31 -13.58 -13.04 -7.47
CA SER A 31 -12.17 -13.21 -7.13
C SER A 31 -11.48 -11.85 -7.26
N VAL A 32 -10.80 -11.42 -6.20
CA VAL A 32 -10.11 -10.14 -6.13
C VAL A 32 -8.64 -10.37 -5.82
N GLN A 33 -7.76 -9.77 -6.60
CA GLN A 33 -6.34 -9.65 -6.27
C GLN A 33 -6.19 -8.50 -5.29
N LEU A 34 -5.56 -8.75 -4.14
CA LEU A 34 -5.41 -7.78 -3.06
C LEU A 34 -3.98 -7.72 -2.57
N GLY A 35 -3.47 -6.51 -2.44
CA GLY A 35 -2.23 -6.21 -1.74
C GLY A 35 -2.41 -4.98 -0.89
N ILE A 36 -1.82 -4.97 0.29
CA ILE A 36 -1.76 -3.81 1.17
C ILE A 36 -0.33 -3.63 1.63
N ASP A 37 0.11 -2.38 1.76
CA ASP A 37 1.38 -2.06 2.38
C ASP A 37 1.27 -0.87 3.33
N THR A 38 2.27 -0.70 4.19
CA THR A 38 2.38 0.43 5.12
C THR A 38 3.84 0.81 5.32
N MET A 39 4.09 2.10 5.49
CA MET A 39 5.44 2.65 5.65
C MET A 39 5.50 3.65 6.82
N ASP A 40 6.57 3.57 7.60
CA ASP A 40 6.94 4.51 8.67
C ASP A 40 7.96 5.54 8.16
N PHE A 41 7.62 6.81 8.28
CA PHE A 41 8.43 7.94 7.87
C PHE A 41 9.60 8.25 8.81
N GLN A 42 9.62 7.69 10.02
CA GLN A 42 10.62 7.98 11.05
C GLN A 42 11.90 7.17 10.91
N GLU A 43 11.91 6.07 10.14
CA GLU A 43 13.11 5.25 9.90
C GLU A 43 14.18 5.92 9.01
N GLN A 44 14.10 7.23 8.80
CA GLN A 44 15.09 7.96 8.02
C GLN A 44 16.46 7.97 8.68
N VAL A 45 17.49 7.73 7.87
CA VAL A 45 18.87 7.94 8.30
C VAL A 45 19.10 9.45 8.42
N SER A 46 19.21 9.91 9.67
CA SER A 46 19.36 11.34 9.96
C SER A 46 20.54 11.96 9.18
N GLY A 47 20.26 13.03 8.42
CA GLY A 47 21.28 13.81 7.73
C GLY A 47 21.62 13.38 6.31
N GLU A 48 20.98 12.33 5.77
CA GLU A 48 21.11 11.98 4.36
C GLU A 48 20.27 12.92 3.47
N LEU A 49 20.88 13.41 2.39
CA LEU A 49 20.17 14.23 1.39
C LEU A 49 19.33 13.31 0.50
N PHE A 50 18.10 13.73 0.20
CA PHE A 50 17.19 13.01 -0.71
C PHE A 50 17.85 12.64 -2.06
N GLU A 51 18.71 13.51 -2.59
CA GLU A 51 19.44 13.24 -3.84
C GLU A 51 20.38 12.02 -3.73
N ALA A 52 21.08 11.88 -2.61
CA ALA A 52 21.95 10.72 -2.38
C ALA A 52 21.11 9.44 -2.22
N PHE A 53 20.06 9.52 -1.38
CA PHE A 53 19.14 8.43 -1.14
C PHE A 53 18.44 7.95 -2.43
N SER A 54 17.85 8.87 -3.20
CA SER A 54 17.13 8.54 -4.44
C SER A 54 18.03 7.87 -5.50
N THR A 55 19.33 8.14 -5.47
CA THR A 55 20.30 7.47 -6.36
C THR A 55 20.38 5.96 -6.08
N CYS A 56 20.20 5.52 -4.83
CA CYS A 56 20.16 4.10 -4.47
C CYS A 56 18.91 3.38 -4.99
N TYR A 57 17.81 4.11 -5.22
CA TYR A 57 16.51 3.58 -5.64
C TYR A 57 16.13 3.90 -7.09
N ARG A 58 17.04 4.50 -7.86
CA ARG A 58 16.79 4.91 -9.26
C ARG A 58 16.35 3.79 -10.21
N ASP A 59 16.67 2.55 -9.85
CA ASP A 59 16.33 1.35 -10.63
C ASP A 59 14.96 0.79 -10.24
N GLN A 60 14.31 1.34 -9.22
CA GLN A 60 12.96 0.98 -8.75
C GLN A 60 11.87 1.96 -9.19
N PHE A 61 12.24 3.18 -9.58
CA PHE A 61 11.30 4.24 -9.95
C PHE A 61 11.54 4.75 -11.37
N THR A 62 10.47 5.23 -12.00
CA THR A 62 10.57 5.93 -13.29
C THR A 62 11.00 7.38 -13.09
N GLU A 63 11.41 8.04 -14.17
CA GLU A 63 11.82 9.45 -14.11
C GLU A 63 10.68 10.37 -13.67
N ASN A 64 9.43 10.05 -14.03
CA ASN A 64 8.25 10.82 -13.61
C ASN A 64 7.98 10.66 -12.11
N GLU A 65 8.11 9.44 -11.58
CA GLU A 65 7.96 9.18 -10.14
C GLU A 65 9.04 9.90 -9.34
N ILE A 66 10.30 9.88 -9.83
CA ILE A 66 11.40 10.63 -9.22
C ILE A 66 11.14 12.13 -9.28
N ALA A 67 10.64 12.66 -10.40
CA ALA A 67 10.28 14.07 -10.53
C ALA A 67 9.19 14.46 -9.53
N PHE A 68 8.15 13.63 -9.37
CA PHE A 68 7.09 13.85 -8.37
C PHE A 68 7.66 13.92 -6.95
N MET A 69 8.58 13.02 -6.56
CA MET A 69 9.21 13.07 -5.25
C MET A 69 10.06 14.33 -5.04
N LYS A 70 10.77 14.78 -6.09
CA LYS A 70 11.62 15.99 -6.03
C LYS A 70 10.83 17.30 -5.99
N ASP A 71 9.65 17.33 -6.61
CA ASP A 71 8.76 18.49 -6.62
C ASP A 71 7.95 18.66 -5.33
N ALA A 72 8.39 18.02 -4.23
CA ALA A 72 7.72 18.14 -2.94
C ALA A 72 7.80 19.58 -2.41
N PRO A 73 6.71 20.14 -1.85
CA PRO A 73 6.74 21.44 -1.20
C PRO A 73 7.83 21.48 -0.13
N LEU A 74 8.51 22.61 0.01
CA LEU A 74 9.45 22.81 1.10
C LEU A 74 8.68 22.89 2.41
N ASP A 75 9.08 22.07 3.39
CA ASP A 75 8.57 22.22 4.75
C ASP A 75 9.38 23.28 5.49
N LEU A 76 8.78 24.45 5.68
CA LEU A 76 9.40 25.57 6.38
C LEU A 76 9.17 25.53 7.90
N GLU A 77 8.26 24.66 8.38
CA GLU A 77 7.83 24.64 9.79
C GLU A 77 8.04 23.29 10.49
N ALA A 78 8.38 22.21 9.78
CA ALA A 78 8.62 20.90 10.40
C ALA A 78 9.79 20.92 11.39
N PRO A 79 9.55 20.59 12.67
CA PRO A 79 10.60 20.42 13.65
C PRO A 79 11.29 19.07 13.40
N SER A 80 12.31 19.05 12.54
CA SER A 80 13.30 17.98 12.42
C SER A 80 12.78 16.53 12.38
N SER A 81 12.68 15.93 11.17
CA SER A 81 13.30 14.62 10.88
C SER A 81 12.98 14.09 9.47
N THR A 82 11.93 14.58 8.81
CA THR A 82 11.48 14.02 7.52
C THR A 82 11.25 15.10 6.46
N ASN A 83 12.05 15.11 5.40
CA ASN A 83 11.84 15.99 4.25
C ASN A 83 10.59 15.53 3.46
N ASN A 84 9.74 16.44 2.97
CA ASN A 84 8.56 16.12 2.16
C ASN A 84 8.88 15.25 0.92
N SER A 85 10.08 15.37 0.33
CA SER A 85 10.53 14.46 -0.73
C SER A 85 10.67 13.01 -0.24
N MET A 86 11.12 12.80 0.99
CA MET A 86 11.15 11.47 1.59
C MET A 86 9.74 10.96 1.89
N ARG A 87 8.80 11.82 2.34
CA ARG A 87 7.38 11.42 2.50
C ARG A 87 6.81 10.91 1.17
N ARG A 88 7.00 11.67 0.09
CA ARG A 88 6.61 11.24 -1.26
C ARG A 88 7.30 9.95 -1.69
N PHE A 89 8.55 9.72 -1.31
CA PHE A 89 9.20 8.43 -1.54
C PHE A 89 8.50 7.28 -0.82
N TYR A 90 8.24 7.40 0.48
CA TYR A 90 7.58 6.34 1.23
C TYR A 90 6.16 6.07 0.72
N ARG A 91 5.41 7.12 0.36
CA ARG A 91 4.13 6.99 -0.35
C ARG A 91 4.24 6.16 -1.63
N MET A 92 5.16 6.53 -2.51
CA MET A 92 5.38 5.84 -3.79
C MET A 92 5.87 4.40 -3.59
N TRP A 93 6.74 4.18 -2.62
CA TRP A 93 7.23 2.85 -2.27
C TRP A 93 6.11 1.97 -1.71
N CYS A 94 5.28 2.50 -0.82
CA CYS A 94 4.10 1.82 -0.28
C CYS A 94 3.14 1.38 -1.41
N LEU A 95 2.89 2.24 -2.40
CA LEU A 95 2.10 1.89 -3.59
C LEU A 95 2.75 0.77 -4.43
N LYS A 96 4.07 0.84 -4.67
CA LYS A 96 4.81 -0.20 -5.42
C LYS A 96 4.73 -1.54 -4.71
N GLU A 97 4.97 -1.58 -3.41
CA GLU A 97 4.92 -2.81 -2.60
C GLU A 97 3.50 -3.37 -2.52
N ALA A 98 2.47 -2.54 -2.31
CA ALA A 98 1.07 -2.99 -2.34
C ALA A 98 0.74 -3.66 -3.68
N MET A 99 1.21 -3.10 -4.79
CA MET A 99 1.05 -3.68 -6.13
C MET A 99 1.82 -5.00 -6.29
N VAL A 100 3.07 -5.09 -5.87
CA VAL A 100 3.85 -6.34 -5.97
C VAL A 100 3.23 -7.45 -5.12
N LYS A 101 2.74 -7.10 -3.92
CA LYS A 101 2.05 -8.02 -3.01
C LYS A 101 0.73 -8.51 -3.58
N SER A 102 -0.03 -7.65 -4.26
CA SER A 102 -1.28 -8.06 -4.93
C SER A 102 -1.04 -9.03 -6.09
N LEU A 103 0.10 -8.90 -6.78
CA LEU A 103 0.51 -9.80 -7.86
C LEU A 103 1.07 -11.13 -7.35
N GLY A 104 1.59 -11.18 -6.12
CA GLY A 104 2.14 -12.40 -5.50
C GLY A 104 3.46 -12.87 -6.12
N ILE A 105 4.22 -11.97 -6.74
CA ILE A 105 5.42 -12.29 -7.54
C ILE A 105 6.74 -12.07 -6.80
N GLY A 106 6.73 -11.43 -5.63
CA GLY A 106 7.91 -11.22 -4.80
C GLY A 106 8.90 -10.19 -5.36
N ILE A 107 10.14 -10.24 -4.88
CA ILE A 107 11.16 -9.18 -5.01
C ILE A 107 11.77 -9.00 -6.42
N ASP A 108 11.67 -9.99 -7.30
CA ASP A 108 12.34 -9.97 -8.60
C ASP A 108 11.53 -9.24 -9.69
N PHE A 109 10.52 -8.45 -9.30
CA PHE A 109 9.70 -7.72 -10.24
C PHE A 109 10.36 -6.43 -10.73
N ASN A 110 10.30 -6.17 -12.04
CA ASN A 110 10.75 -4.91 -12.61
C ASN A 110 9.78 -3.78 -12.24
N LEU A 111 10.05 -3.07 -11.15
CA LEU A 111 9.23 -1.95 -10.68
C LEU A 111 9.17 -0.76 -11.67
N LYS A 112 10.05 -0.70 -12.67
CA LYS A 112 10.01 0.33 -13.74
C LYS A 112 9.13 -0.05 -14.94
N SER A 113 8.55 -1.25 -14.94
CA SER A 113 7.61 -1.69 -15.98
C SER A 113 6.27 -0.94 -15.93
N PHE A 114 6.01 -0.19 -14.86
CA PHE A 114 4.85 0.67 -14.67
C PHE A 114 5.21 1.90 -13.85
N GLU A 115 4.34 2.90 -13.85
CA GLU A 115 4.40 4.02 -12.91
C GLU A 115 3.04 4.38 -12.36
N PHE A 116 3.04 4.97 -11.15
CA PHE A 116 1.85 5.60 -10.60
C PHE A 116 1.70 7.03 -11.10
N VAL A 117 0.46 7.41 -11.38
CA VAL A 117 0.05 8.78 -11.68
C VAL A 117 -0.75 9.30 -10.49
N ILE A 118 -0.11 10.18 -9.73
CA ILE A 118 -0.68 10.83 -8.54
C ILE A 118 -1.39 12.11 -8.97
N GLN A 119 -2.69 12.21 -8.68
CA GLN A 119 -3.47 13.43 -8.92
C GLN A 119 -3.52 14.32 -7.67
N ASP A 120 -3.73 13.71 -6.51
CA ASP A 120 -3.78 14.39 -5.22
C ASP A 120 -2.38 14.40 -4.57
N THR A 121 -1.70 15.55 -4.64
CA THR A 121 -0.32 15.71 -4.19
C THR A 121 -0.17 15.86 -2.68
N GLU A 122 -1.27 16.19 -1.99
CA GLU A 122 -1.35 16.33 -0.54
C GLU A 122 -1.95 15.05 0.03
N GLU A 123 -1.30 14.47 1.04
CA GLU A 123 -1.79 13.29 1.74
C GLU A 123 -2.52 13.71 3.02
N GLY A 124 -3.55 12.97 3.38
CA GLY A 124 -4.28 13.14 4.62
C GLY A 124 -4.78 11.79 5.11
N THR A 125 -5.54 11.79 6.20
CA THR A 125 -6.17 10.58 6.74
C THR A 125 -7.36 10.12 5.89
N GLU A 126 -7.92 11.01 5.07
CA GLU A 126 -9.01 10.69 4.14
C GLU A 126 -8.49 9.84 2.96
N PRO A 127 -9.18 8.73 2.61
CA PRO A 127 -8.75 7.86 1.52
C PRO A 127 -8.71 8.56 0.15
N ILE A 128 -7.59 8.43 -0.54
CA ILE A 128 -7.38 8.91 -1.91
C ILE A 128 -7.60 7.74 -2.88
N LEU A 129 -8.56 7.89 -3.81
CA LEU A 129 -8.91 6.88 -4.82
C LEU A 129 -8.57 7.28 -6.26
N THR A 130 -7.95 8.45 -6.45
CA THR A 130 -7.65 9.02 -7.77
C THR A 130 -6.33 8.54 -8.34
N THR A 131 -5.54 7.80 -7.55
CA THR A 131 -4.25 7.24 -7.97
C THR A 131 -4.47 6.16 -9.00
N THR A 132 -3.72 6.26 -10.11
CA THR A 132 -3.85 5.35 -11.25
C THR A 132 -2.51 4.78 -11.66
N LEU A 133 -2.55 3.67 -12.38
CA LEU A 133 -1.37 2.95 -12.88
C LEU A 133 -1.22 3.17 -14.39
N ARG A 134 -0.03 3.56 -14.84
CA ARG A 134 0.34 3.55 -16.26
C ARG A 134 1.36 2.44 -16.52
N ILE A 135 0.97 1.45 -17.34
CA ILE A 135 1.84 0.36 -17.76
C ILE A 135 2.77 0.85 -18.87
N LEU A 136 4.08 0.68 -18.68
CA LEU A 136 5.12 1.14 -19.62
C LEU A 136 5.70 -0.01 -20.45
N GLU A 137 5.68 -1.23 -19.93
CA GLU A 137 6.11 -2.45 -20.62
C GLU A 137 4.92 -3.42 -20.78
N PRO A 138 4.13 -3.31 -21.86
CA PRO A 138 2.92 -4.11 -22.06
C PRO A 138 3.15 -5.63 -22.15
N SER A 139 4.40 -6.05 -22.38
CA SER A 139 4.80 -7.46 -22.41
C SER A 139 4.93 -8.10 -21.02
N SER A 140 4.80 -7.33 -19.93
CA SER A 140 4.80 -7.89 -18.58
C SER A 140 3.52 -8.71 -18.36
N MET A 141 3.65 -10.04 -18.39
CA MET A 141 2.54 -11.01 -18.30
C MET A 141 1.66 -10.85 -17.04
N HIS A 142 2.16 -10.13 -16.03
CA HIS A 142 1.52 -9.97 -14.72
C HIS A 142 0.69 -8.68 -14.59
N LEU A 143 0.95 -7.66 -15.42
CA LEU A 143 0.24 -6.38 -15.35
C LEU A 143 -0.95 -6.37 -16.31
N LYS A 144 -2.15 -6.40 -15.74
CA LYS A 144 -3.43 -6.30 -16.47
C LYS A 144 -4.11 -4.98 -16.15
N ASP A 145 -5.03 -4.55 -17.00
CA ASP A 145 -5.89 -3.38 -16.74
C ASP A 145 -6.90 -3.65 -15.60
N GLY A 146 -7.47 -2.58 -15.04
CA GLY A 146 -8.53 -2.64 -14.02
C GLY A 146 -8.03 -2.60 -12.57
N TRP A 147 -6.84 -2.04 -12.33
CA TRP A 147 -6.37 -1.80 -10.96
C TRP A 147 -7.00 -0.56 -10.35
N CYS A 148 -7.41 -0.69 -9.10
CA CYS A 148 -7.83 0.39 -8.22
C CYS A 148 -6.83 0.53 -7.09
N PHE A 149 -6.63 1.76 -6.63
CA PHE A 149 -5.72 2.07 -5.54
C PHE A 149 -6.41 2.95 -4.52
N GLU A 150 -6.12 2.66 -3.26
CA GLU A 150 -6.49 3.50 -2.13
C GLU A 150 -5.22 3.79 -1.34
N GLU A 151 -5.01 5.05 -0.99
CA GLU A 151 -3.89 5.46 -0.14
C GLU A 151 -4.34 6.53 0.83
N ALA A 152 -3.80 6.50 2.05
CA ALA A 152 -4.02 7.52 3.06
C ALA A 152 -2.94 7.46 4.15
N LEU A 153 -2.94 8.46 5.02
CA LEU A 153 -2.18 8.47 6.25
C LEU A 153 -2.93 7.71 7.35
N LEU A 154 -2.21 6.85 8.06
CA LEU A 154 -2.70 6.21 9.29
C LEU A 154 -2.63 7.19 10.47
N ASP A 155 -1.56 7.98 10.48
CA ASP A 155 -1.27 9.05 11.43
C ASP A 155 -0.25 10.02 10.79
N ASN A 156 0.43 10.84 11.59
CA ASN A 156 1.40 11.80 11.06
C ASN A 156 2.66 11.15 10.47
N ASP A 157 2.97 9.94 10.91
CA ASP A 157 4.24 9.25 10.72
C ASP A 157 4.12 8.02 9.82
N HIS A 158 2.90 7.56 9.50
CA HIS A 158 2.68 6.36 8.72
C HIS A 158 1.66 6.56 7.60
N CYS A 159 1.89 5.91 6.46
CA CYS A 159 0.90 5.76 5.40
C CYS A 159 0.56 4.30 5.14
N TYR A 160 -0.54 4.09 4.42
CA TYR A 160 -0.87 2.81 3.82
C TYR A 160 -1.25 2.98 2.35
N ALA A 161 -1.11 1.89 1.60
CA ALA A 161 -1.62 1.78 0.25
C ALA A 161 -2.25 0.41 0.02
N ILE A 162 -3.36 0.38 -0.71
CA ILE A 162 -4.04 -0.84 -1.14
C ILE A 162 -4.02 -0.88 -2.66
N ALA A 163 -3.73 -2.05 -3.22
CA ALA A 163 -3.90 -2.36 -4.64
C ALA A 163 -4.95 -3.46 -4.77
N ALA A 164 -6.02 -3.20 -5.51
CA ALA A 164 -7.09 -4.15 -5.75
C ALA A 164 -7.44 -4.27 -7.24
N ARG A 165 -7.84 -5.48 -7.65
CA ARG A 165 -8.35 -5.74 -9.00
C ARG A 165 -9.33 -6.90 -8.98
N VAL A 166 -10.52 -6.70 -9.55
CA VAL A 166 -11.49 -7.79 -9.76
C VAL A 166 -11.09 -8.59 -10.99
N GLU A 167 -11.19 -9.91 -10.91
CA GLU A 167 -10.91 -10.80 -12.04
C GLU A 167 -12.10 -10.94 -13.02
N THR A 168 -13.31 -10.49 -12.66
CA THR A 168 -14.53 -10.55 -13.46
C THR A 168 -14.78 -9.26 -14.26
N GLU A 169 -15.51 -9.36 -15.38
CA GLU A 169 -15.76 -8.25 -16.32
C GLU A 169 -16.67 -7.14 -15.76
N ASP A 170 -17.33 -7.36 -14.63
CA ASP A 170 -18.12 -6.33 -13.96
C ASP A 170 -17.19 -5.32 -13.30
N ASN A 171 -17.20 -4.11 -13.87
CA ASN A 171 -16.30 -3.00 -13.58
C ASN A 171 -16.73 -2.23 -12.32
N ASP A 172 -17.30 -2.94 -11.33
CA ASP A 172 -17.70 -2.34 -10.06
C ASP A 172 -16.46 -1.99 -9.25
N SER A 173 -16.43 -0.77 -8.72
CA SER A 173 -15.33 -0.31 -7.88
C SER A 173 -15.23 -1.19 -6.64
N VAL A 174 -14.09 -1.85 -6.47
CA VAL A 174 -13.79 -2.69 -5.29
C VAL A 174 -13.66 -1.85 -4.03
N MET A 175 -13.25 -0.61 -4.20
CA MET A 175 -12.99 0.34 -3.12
C MET A 175 -14.13 1.33 -3.08
N ASP A 176 -14.73 1.49 -1.91
CA ASP A 176 -15.81 2.44 -1.65
C ASP A 176 -15.31 3.70 -0.91
N GLY A 177 -14.02 3.76 -0.59
CA GLY A 177 -13.39 4.86 0.14
C GLY A 177 -13.79 4.91 1.62
N THR A 178 -14.31 3.81 2.17
CA THR A 178 -14.54 3.72 3.60
C THR A 178 -13.21 3.74 4.33
N GLU A 179 -13.09 4.64 5.32
CA GLU A 179 -11.91 4.69 6.18
C GLU A 179 -11.59 3.33 6.79
N ILE A 180 -10.30 3.02 6.88
CA ILE A 180 -9.88 1.77 7.50
C ILE A 180 -10.30 1.74 8.98
N MET A 181 -10.67 0.56 9.44
CA MET A 181 -11.09 0.37 10.82
C MET A 181 -9.91 -0.01 11.70
N GLN A 182 -9.67 0.75 12.77
CA GLN A 182 -8.65 0.41 13.77
C GLN A 182 -9.15 -0.67 14.74
N PHE A 183 -8.28 -1.64 15.04
CA PHE A 183 -8.52 -2.69 16.03
C PHE A 183 -7.51 -2.57 17.16
N ASP A 184 -7.99 -2.63 18.39
CA ASP A 184 -7.14 -2.90 19.54
C ASP A 184 -7.00 -4.41 19.78
N TRP A 185 -6.09 -4.78 20.70
CA TRP A 185 -5.86 -6.17 21.05
C TRP A 185 -7.11 -6.86 21.63
N GLN A 186 -8.01 -6.12 22.28
CA GLN A 186 -9.23 -6.70 22.86
C GLN A 186 -10.18 -7.16 21.76
N ARG A 187 -10.34 -6.34 20.72
CA ARG A 187 -11.17 -6.67 19.57
C ARG A 187 -10.60 -7.82 18.76
N LEU A 188 -9.27 -7.89 18.62
CA LEU A 188 -8.59 -9.02 17.95
C LEU A 188 -8.77 -10.34 18.71
N LEU A 189 -8.73 -10.30 20.04
CA LEU A 189 -8.83 -11.50 20.87
C LEU A 189 -10.26 -11.94 21.18
N ARG A 190 -11.28 -11.16 20.80
CA ARG A 190 -12.69 -11.40 21.17
C ARG A 190 -13.15 -12.83 20.89
N ASP A 191 -12.79 -13.37 19.73
CA ASP A 191 -13.18 -14.69 19.26
C ASP A 191 -12.00 -15.68 19.20
N ALA A 192 -10.83 -15.27 19.72
CA ALA A 192 -9.62 -16.09 19.70
C ALA A 192 -9.71 -17.22 20.74
N VAL A 193 -9.33 -18.43 20.32
CA VAL A 193 -9.23 -19.61 21.19
C VAL A 193 -7.77 -20.07 21.22
N PRO A 194 -7.19 -20.40 22.40
CA PRO A 194 -5.81 -20.85 22.50
C PRO A 194 -5.52 -22.06 21.59
N TYR A 195 -4.41 -21.99 20.84
CA TYR A 195 -3.91 -23.10 20.02
C TYR A 195 -2.38 -23.27 20.21
N PRO A 196 -1.88 -24.47 20.55
CA PRO A 196 -2.65 -25.68 20.84
C PRO A 196 -3.55 -25.48 22.09
N PRO A 197 -4.65 -26.24 22.22
CA PRO A 197 -5.46 -26.20 23.44
C PRO A 197 -4.55 -26.45 24.63
N GLN A 198 -4.49 -25.52 25.58
CA GLN A 198 -3.70 -25.70 26.78
C GLN A 198 -4.26 -26.92 27.51
N PHE A 199 -3.44 -27.96 27.71
CA PHE A 199 -3.83 -29.13 28.49
C PHE A 199 -4.18 -28.67 29.91
N THR A 200 -5.45 -28.79 30.28
CA THR A 200 -5.90 -28.73 31.67
C THR A 200 -5.55 -30.02 32.40
#